data_AF-A0A399Z7R3-F1
#
_entry.id   AF-A0A399Z7R3-F1
#
_cell.length_a   1.000
_cell.length_b   1.000
_cell.length_c   1.000
_cell.angle_alpha   90.00
_cell.angle_beta   90.00
_cell.angle_gamma   90.00
#
_symmetry.space_group_name_H-M   'P 1'
#
loop_
_entity.id
_entity.type
_entity.pdbx_description
1 polymer ?
#
loop_
_entity_poly.entity_id
_entity_poly.type
_entity_poly.pdbx_seq_one_letter_code
_entity_poly.pdbx_strand_id
1 'polypeptide(L)'
;MNGNLIALLQSTPSACAFVFDAALIRCYTGCGWLCLASGEGKEQKMSRKQPKIGIVQATRAKNNFGEVIKRVYENDEPQIIERAGMPVVAIVSISDFQRLYPQHARTQPRLNRNAKRLQAAKEMARFLDEMQKGGEKFSEEEVYADVLREVMEMRRARRNR
;
A
#
# COMPACT_ATOMS: atom_id res chain seq x y z
N MET A 1 25.65 -2.76 -59.32
CA MET A 1 24.31 -2.21 -59.67
C MET A 1 23.50 -2.22 -58.36
N ASN A 2 23.68 -1.22 -57.49
CA ASN A 2 22.99 0.09 -57.47
C ASN A 2 21.48 -0.04 -57.62
N GLY A 3 20.73 0.30 -56.56
CA GLY A 3 19.27 0.38 -56.60
C GLY A 3 18.60 0.51 -55.23
N ASN A 4 18.96 1.55 -54.47
CA ASN A 4 18.16 2.07 -53.36
C ASN A 4 16.76 2.46 -53.85
N LEU A 5 15.69 2.15 -53.11
CA LEU A 5 14.55 3.07 -53.00
C LEU A 5 13.80 2.89 -51.68
N ILE A 6 13.80 3.96 -50.90
CA ILE A 6 13.01 4.24 -49.70
C ILE A 6 11.71 4.94 -50.14
N ALA A 7 10.57 4.51 -49.61
CA ALA A 7 9.35 5.33 -49.49
C ALA A 7 8.53 4.78 -48.29
N LEU A 8 8.60 5.40 -47.11
CA LEU A 8 7.68 6.44 -46.59
C LEU A 8 6.23 5.97 -46.37
N LEU A 9 5.95 5.62 -45.10
CA LEU A 9 4.87 6.13 -44.24
C LEU A 9 3.67 6.82 -44.91
N GLN A 10 2.46 6.27 -44.75
CA GLN A 10 1.18 6.91 -44.33
C GLN A 10 0.22 5.77 -43.88
N SER A 11 -0.14 5.53 -42.61
CA SER A 11 -1.01 6.22 -41.65
C SER A 11 -2.46 6.48 -42.10
N THR A 12 -3.38 5.85 -41.34
CA THR A 12 -4.82 6.16 -41.08
C THR A 12 -5.87 5.44 -41.95
N PRO A 13 -7.16 5.41 -41.55
CA PRO A 13 -7.71 4.48 -40.56
C PRO A 13 -8.90 3.69 -41.12
N SER A 14 -9.12 2.47 -40.62
CA SER A 14 -10.30 1.67 -40.93
C SER A 14 -11.58 2.37 -40.45
N ALA A 15 -12.32 2.89 -41.42
CA ALA A 15 -13.65 3.46 -41.27
C ALA A 15 -14.64 2.42 -40.76
N CYS A 16 -15.18 2.61 -39.55
CA CYS A 16 -16.46 2.04 -39.16
C CYS A 16 -17.56 2.90 -39.79
N ALA A 17 -18.11 2.41 -40.89
CA ALA A 17 -19.35 2.90 -41.44
C ALA A 17 -20.50 2.52 -40.49
N PHE A 18 -20.96 3.47 -39.66
CA PHE A 18 -22.28 3.41 -39.05
C PHE A 18 -23.19 4.34 -39.83
N VAL A 19 -23.96 3.73 -40.73
CA VAL A 19 -25.06 4.38 -41.44
C VAL A 19 -26.21 4.52 -40.44
N PHE A 20 -26.78 5.72 -40.47
CA PHE A 20 -28.02 6.17 -39.86
C PHE A 20 -29.12 5.10 -39.85
N ASP A 21 -29.78 4.93 -38.71
CA ASP A 21 -31.24 4.86 -38.75
C ASP A 21 -31.84 5.75 -37.68
N ALA A 22 -32.68 6.66 -38.14
CA ALA A 22 -33.30 7.73 -37.39
C ALA A 22 -34.66 7.24 -36.89
N ALA A 23 -34.79 6.98 -35.59
CA ALA A 23 -36.10 6.85 -34.98
C ALA A 23 -36.08 7.19 -33.49
N LEU A 24 -36.88 8.20 -33.14
CA LEU A 24 -37.44 8.47 -31.81
C LEU A 24 -36.52 9.06 -30.74
N ILE A 25 -36.38 10.39 -30.89
CA ILE A 25 -36.43 11.34 -29.79
C ILE A 25 -37.68 11.05 -28.92
N ARG A 26 -37.45 10.59 -27.69
CA ARG A 26 -38.41 10.74 -26.59
C ARG A 26 -37.66 11.21 -25.36
N CYS A 27 -37.59 12.53 -25.22
CA CYS A 27 -37.31 13.19 -23.95
C CYS A 27 -38.39 12.79 -22.94
N TYR A 28 -37.99 12.10 -21.88
CA TYR A 28 -38.68 12.17 -20.60
C TYR A 28 -37.72 12.78 -19.59
N THR A 29 -37.88 14.08 -19.41
CA THR A 29 -37.48 14.82 -18.22
C THR A 29 -38.25 14.28 -17.02
N GLY A 30 -37.53 13.82 -16.01
CA GLY A 30 -38.11 13.40 -14.73
C GLY A 30 -37.02 13.18 -13.69
N CYS A 31 -36.78 14.23 -12.91
CA CYS A 31 -36.24 14.26 -11.53
C CYS A 31 -35.49 13.03 -11.00
N GLY A 32 -34.22 13.28 -10.64
CA GLY A 32 -33.42 12.39 -9.79
C GLY A 32 -32.07 12.99 -9.45
N TRP A 33 -32.07 14.24 -8.99
CA TRP A 33 -30.94 14.90 -8.32
C TRP A 33 -30.56 14.10 -7.05
N LEU A 34 -29.26 14.12 -6.71
CA LEU A 34 -28.64 13.60 -5.47
C LEU A 34 -28.60 12.06 -5.35
N CYS A 35 -27.48 11.39 -5.06
CA CYS A 35 -26.39 11.78 -4.18
C CYS A 35 -25.07 11.10 -4.56
N LEU A 36 -24.01 11.90 -4.43
CA LEU A 36 -22.66 11.55 -3.96
C LEU A 36 -22.37 10.06 -3.74
N ALA A 37 -21.44 9.55 -4.54
CA ALA A 37 -20.30 8.83 -4.01
C ALA A 37 -19.07 9.22 -4.82
N SER A 38 -18.67 10.49 -4.69
CA SER A 38 -17.26 10.86 -4.85
C SER A 38 -16.49 10.01 -3.85
N GLY A 39 -15.99 8.87 -4.31
CA GLY A 39 -14.90 8.18 -3.65
C GLY A 39 -13.72 9.15 -3.67
N GLU A 40 -13.59 9.93 -2.61
CA GLU A 40 -12.36 10.64 -2.29
C GLU A 40 -11.28 9.58 -2.14
N GLY A 41 -10.65 9.22 -3.26
CA GLY A 41 -9.34 8.63 -3.26
C GLY A 41 -8.44 9.65 -2.60
N LYS A 42 -8.28 9.53 -1.28
CA LYS A 42 -7.30 10.30 -0.51
C LYS A 42 -5.98 10.05 -1.20
N GLU A 43 -5.57 11.03 -2.00
CA GLU A 43 -4.26 11.13 -2.60
C GLU A 43 -3.32 11.22 -1.41
N GLN A 44 -2.87 10.04 -0.95
CA GLN A 44 -1.85 9.94 0.08
C GLN A 44 -0.65 10.64 -0.52
N LYS A 45 -0.44 11.88 -0.06
CA LYS A 45 0.72 12.70 -0.31
C LYS A 45 1.90 12.00 0.34
N MET A 46 2.33 10.91 -0.30
CA MET A 46 3.55 10.20 -0.02
C MET A 46 4.65 11.19 -0.32
N SER A 47 5.02 11.97 0.71
CA SER A 47 6.27 12.69 0.78
C SER A 47 7.32 11.76 0.19
N ARG A 48 7.82 12.12 -1.01
CA ARG A 48 8.87 11.37 -1.70
C ARG A 48 10.14 11.54 -0.86
N LYS A 49 10.22 10.84 0.26
CA LYS A 49 11.45 10.65 1.00
C LYS A 49 12.35 9.95 0.00
N GLN A 50 13.39 10.63 -0.45
CA GLN A 50 14.32 10.04 -1.40
C GLN A 50 14.81 8.73 -0.79
N PRO A 51 14.55 7.57 -1.41
CA PRO A 51 14.95 6.30 -0.85
C PRO A 51 16.47 6.32 -0.82
N LYS A 52 17.06 6.28 0.37
CA LYS A 52 18.49 6.07 0.51
C LYS A 52 18.76 4.67 -0.04
N ILE A 53 19.77 4.54 -0.89
CA ILE A 53 20.15 3.23 -1.43
C ILE A 53 21.38 2.80 -0.65
N GLY A 54 21.27 1.69 0.06
CA GLY A 54 22.40 1.09 0.77
C GLY A 54 23.17 0.13 -0.15
N ILE A 55 24.49 0.07 0.03
CA ILE A 55 25.37 -0.87 -0.69
C ILE A 55 26.04 -1.79 0.33
N VAL A 56 25.94 -3.10 0.13
CA VAL A 56 26.47 -4.12 1.05
C VAL A 56 27.22 -5.19 0.27
N GLN A 57 28.42 -5.56 0.74
CA GLN A 57 29.16 -6.69 0.16
C GLN A 57 28.42 -8.02 0.39
N ALA A 58 28.43 -8.91 -0.59
CA ALA A 58 27.76 -10.21 -0.59
C ALA A 58 28.13 -11.06 0.62
N THR A 59 29.41 -11.06 1.02
CA THR A 59 29.87 -11.78 2.22
C THR A 59 29.23 -11.23 3.49
N ARG A 60 29.13 -9.91 3.62
CA ARG A 60 28.44 -9.27 4.77
C ARG A 60 26.94 -9.50 4.72
N ALA A 61 26.33 -9.40 3.55
CA ALA A 61 24.90 -9.66 3.37
C ALA A 61 24.55 -11.11 3.71
N LYS A 62 25.40 -12.08 3.36
CA LYS A 62 25.23 -13.49 3.74
C LYS A 62 25.23 -13.67 5.26
N ASN A 63 26.21 -13.06 5.94
CA ASN A 63 26.37 -13.22 7.39
C ASN A 63 25.30 -12.46 8.19
N ASN A 64 24.83 -11.33 7.66
CA ASN A 64 23.87 -10.43 8.34
C ASN A 64 22.55 -10.30 7.57
N PHE A 65 22.09 -11.38 6.93
CA PHE A 65 20.95 -11.29 6.02
C PHE A 65 19.68 -10.78 6.70
N GLY A 66 19.44 -11.20 7.95
CA GLY A 66 18.29 -10.72 8.73
C GLY A 66 18.29 -9.21 8.93
N GLU A 67 19.46 -8.61 9.18
CA GLU A 67 19.60 -7.16 9.34
C GLU A 67 19.35 -6.43 8.00
N VAL A 68 19.86 -6.99 6.89
CA VAL A 68 19.61 -6.43 5.55
C VAL A 68 18.12 -6.42 5.23
N ILE A 69 17.40 -7.51 5.50
CA ILE A 69 15.94 -7.59 5.30
C ILE A 69 15.20 -6.61 6.22
N LYS A 70 15.61 -6.51 7.49
CA LYS A 70 15.00 -5.59 8.45
C LYS A 70 15.07 -4.15 7.97
N ARG A 71 16.21 -3.72 7.43
CA ARG A 71 16.38 -2.37 6.85
C ARG A 71 15.46 -2.11 5.66
N VAL A 72 15.33 -3.07 4.75
CA VAL A 72 14.43 -2.96 3.59
C VAL A 72 12.97 -2.91 4.04
N TYR A 73 12.59 -3.68 5.07
CA TYR A 73 11.21 -3.78 5.54
C TYR A 73 10.76 -2.61 6.42
N GLU A 74 11.62 -2.13 7.33
CA GLU A 74 11.28 -1.08 8.30
C GLU A 74 11.54 0.33 7.76
N ASN A 75 12.63 0.52 7.02
CA ASN A 75 13.06 1.84 6.56
C ASN A 75 12.70 2.12 5.09
N ASP A 76 12.08 1.16 4.39
CA ASP A 76 11.85 1.20 2.95
C ASP A 76 13.13 1.59 2.18
N GLU A 77 14.28 1.04 2.62
CA GLU A 77 15.62 1.36 2.09
C GLU A 77 16.11 0.24 1.16
N PRO A 78 16.11 0.43 -0.17
CA PRO A 78 16.64 -0.56 -1.11
C PRO A 78 18.10 -0.88 -0.82
N GLN A 79 18.47 -2.15 -0.87
CA GLN A 79 19.84 -2.61 -0.63
C GLN A 79 20.40 -3.27 -1.89
N ILE A 80 21.54 -2.79 -2.35
CA ILE A 80 22.30 -3.37 -3.45
C ILE A 80 23.39 -4.26 -2.85
N ILE A 81 23.42 -5.52 -3.29
CA ILE A 81 24.43 -6.49 -2.89
C ILE A 81 25.51 -6.57 -3.97
N GLU A 82 26.75 -6.31 -3.55
CA GLU A 82 27.92 -6.36 -4.40
C GLU A 82 28.76 -7.62 -4.18
N ARG A 83 29.24 -8.24 -5.26
CA ARG A 83 30.20 -9.33 -5.20
C ARG A 83 31.45 -8.93 -5.97
N ALA A 84 32.61 -8.94 -5.30
CA ALA A 84 33.88 -8.52 -5.89
C ALA A 84 33.83 -7.11 -6.53
N GLY A 85 33.14 -6.17 -5.87
CA GLY A 85 32.99 -4.79 -6.36
C GLY A 85 31.98 -4.59 -7.49
N MET A 86 31.25 -5.64 -7.88
CA MET A 86 30.20 -5.54 -8.90
C MET A 86 28.81 -5.72 -8.28
N PRO A 87 27.82 -4.87 -8.59
CA PRO A 87 26.46 -5.04 -8.11
C PRO A 87 25.81 -6.25 -8.79
N VAL A 88 25.34 -7.22 -8.01
CA VAL A 88 24.77 -8.46 -8.54
C VAL A 88 23.28 -8.60 -8.21
N VAL A 89 22.85 -8.14 -7.03
CA VAL A 89 21.47 -8.31 -6.57
C VAL A 89 20.95 -7.00 -5.97
N ALA A 90 19.69 -6.67 -6.21
CA ALA A 90 18.99 -5.61 -5.50
C ALA A 90 17.83 -6.21 -4.69
N ILE A 91 17.73 -5.84 -3.43
CA ILE A 91 16.61 -6.17 -2.55
C ILE A 91 15.77 -4.91 -2.39
N VAL A 92 14.49 -5.04 -2.77
CA VAL A 92 13.50 -3.96 -2.71
C VAL A 92 12.26 -4.41 -1.97
N SER A 93 11.52 -3.46 -1.40
CA SER A 93 10.22 -3.74 -0.81
C SER A 93 9.26 -4.26 -1.88
N ILE A 94 8.31 -5.12 -1.51
CA ILE A 94 7.28 -5.61 -2.44
C ILE A 94 6.43 -4.42 -2.95
N SER A 95 6.18 -3.42 -2.11
CA SER A 95 5.49 -2.19 -2.49
C SER A 95 6.22 -1.46 -3.62
N ASP A 96 7.54 -1.29 -3.53
CA ASP A 96 8.30 -0.62 -4.58
C ASP A 96 8.44 -1.48 -5.82
N PHE A 97 8.61 -2.79 -5.66
CA PHE A 97 8.58 -3.72 -6.79
C PHE A 97 7.27 -3.60 -7.59
N GLN A 98 6.12 -3.53 -6.92
CA GLN A 98 4.81 -3.37 -7.56
C GLN A 98 4.67 -2.02 -8.26
N ARG A 99 5.24 -0.95 -7.70
CA ARG A 99 5.24 0.39 -8.30
C ARG A 99 6.12 0.47 -9.54
N LEU A 100 7.30 -0.16 -9.50
CA LEU A 100 8.27 -0.16 -10.60
C LEU A 100 7.86 -1.13 -11.73
N TYR A 101 7.27 -2.28 -11.39
CA TYR A 101 6.94 -3.35 -12.34
C TYR A 101 5.48 -3.81 -12.21
N PRO A 102 4.49 -2.92 -12.44
CA PRO A 102 3.07 -3.24 -12.24
C PRO A 102 2.57 -4.39 -13.13
N GLN A 103 3.14 -4.56 -14.33
CA GLN A 103 2.77 -5.65 -15.23
C GLN A 103 3.21 -7.02 -14.68
N HIS A 104 4.38 -7.10 -14.06
CA HIS A 104 4.94 -8.32 -13.49
C HIS A 104 4.29 -8.67 -12.14
N ALA A 105 3.84 -7.66 -11.40
CA ALA A 105 3.06 -7.88 -10.19
C ALA A 105 1.70 -8.53 -10.48
N ARG A 106 1.07 -8.20 -11.62
CA ARG A 106 -0.23 -8.75 -12.02
C ARG A 106 -0.16 -10.24 -12.40
N THR A 107 0.95 -10.68 -12.97
CA THR A 107 1.16 -12.09 -13.33
C THR A 107 1.44 -12.98 -12.11
N GLN A 108 1.73 -12.39 -10.94
CA GLN A 108 1.99 -13.11 -9.70
C GLN A 108 0.89 -12.87 -8.64
N PRO A 109 -0.23 -13.62 -8.68
CA PRO A 109 -1.37 -13.39 -7.79
C PRO A 109 -1.05 -13.56 -6.29
N ARG A 110 -0.04 -14.36 -5.95
CA ARG A 110 0.43 -14.52 -4.56
C ARG A 110 1.02 -13.23 -3.99
N LEU A 111 1.81 -12.49 -4.78
CA LEU A 111 2.39 -11.22 -4.34
C LEU A 111 1.30 -10.19 -4.05
N ASN A 112 0.28 -10.12 -4.90
CA ASN A 112 -0.80 -9.16 -4.75
C ASN A 112 -1.66 -9.45 -3.50
N ARG A 113 -2.02 -10.72 -3.25
CA ARG A 113 -2.78 -11.11 -2.04
C ARG A 113 -2.00 -10.82 -0.75
N ASN A 114 -0.71 -11.17 -0.72
CA ASN A 114 0.12 -10.96 0.46
C ASN A 114 0.43 -9.49 0.71
N ALA A 115 0.68 -8.70 -0.35
CA ALA A 115 0.86 -7.26 -0.24
C ALA A 115 -0.38 -6.57 0.34
N LYS A 116 -1.59 -6.92 -0.15
CA LYS A 116 -2.85 -6.39 0.40
C LYS A 116 -3.03 -6.74 1.88
N ARG A 117 -2.73 -7.98 2.28
CA ARG A 117 -2.80 -8.40 3.70
C ARG A 117 -1.82 -7.62 4.57
N LEU A 118 -0.59 -7.44 4.10
CA LEU A 118 0.42 -6.68 4.81
C LEU A 118 0.00 -5.21 4.96
N GLN A 119 -0.55 -4.62 3.91
CA GLN A 119 -1.03 -3.25 3.94
C GLN A 119 -2.21 -3.08 4.91
N ALA A 120 -3.20 -3.98 4.88
CA ALA A 120 -4.31 -3.96 5.82
C ALA A 120 -3.84 -4.12 7.28
N ALA A 121 -2.84 -4.97 7.53
CA ALA A 121 -2.25 -5.13 8.86
C ALA A 121 -1.52 -3.84 9.32
N LYS A 122 -0.78 -3.17 8.42
CA LYS A 122 -0.13 -1.88 8.72
C LYS A 122 -1.15 -0.78 9.01
N GLU A 123 -2.25 -0.74 8.28
CA GLU A 123 -3.34 0.23 8.48
C GLU A 123 -4.04 -0.01 9.82
N MET A 124 -4.37 -1.26 10.14
CA MET A 124 -4.94 -1.62 11.44
C MET A 124 -3.99 -1.28 12.59
N ALA A 125 -2.68 -1.57 12.45
CA ALA A 125 -1.70 -1.23 13.48
C ALA A 125 -1.60 0.29 13.73
N ARG A 126 -1.61 1.10 12.66
CA ARG A 126 -1.65 2.57 12.79
C ARG A 126 -2.92 3.06 13.46
N PHE A 127 -4.07 2.49 13.10
CA PHE A 127 -5.34 2.82 13.72
C PHE A 127 -5.36 2.49 15.22
N LEU A 128 -4.85 1.32 15.61
CA LEU A 128 -4.74 0.93 17.01
C LEU A 128 -3.81 1.86 17.80
N ASP A 129 -2.68 2.27 17.21
CA ASP A 129 -1.75 3.23 17.83
C ASP A 129 -2.40 4.61 18.02
N GLU A 130 -3.21 5.06 17.06
CA GLU A 130 -3.98 6.31 17.17
C GLU A 130 -5.03 6.23 18.28
N MET A 131 -5.77 5.12 18.37
CA MET A 131 -6.72 4.90 19.47
C MET A 131 -6.04 4.86 20.85
N GLN A 132 -4.87 4.23 20.95
CA GLN A 132 -4.10 4.19 22.19
C GLN A 132 -3.57 5.57 22.60
N LYS A 133 -3.22 6.43 21.65
CA LYS A 133 -2.80 7.81 21.93
C LYS A 133 -3.94 8.71 22.39
N GLY A 134 -5.17 8.44 21.95
CA GLY A 134 -6.37 9.16 22.35
C GLY A 134 -7.02 8.64 23.65
N GLY A 135 -6.57 7.49 24.16
CA GLY A 135 -7.03 6.96 25.44
C GLY A 135 -6.55 7.82 26.60
N GLU A 136 -7.44 8.14 27.53
CA GLU A 136 -7.09 8.72 28.82
C GLU A 136 -6.06 7.80 29.50
N LYS A 137 -4.86 8.34 29.73
CA LYS A 137 -3.78 7.59 30.36
C LYS A 137 -4.05 7.58 31.86
N PHE A 138 -4.77 6.56 32.32
CA PHE A 138 -4.89 6.30 33.75
C PHE A 138 -3.52 5.92 34.31
N SER A 139 -3.11 6.52 35.43
CA SER A 139 -1.93 6.04 36.13
C SER A 139 -2.23 4.64 36.68
N GLU A 140 -1.19 3.81 36.84
CA GLU A 140 -1.36 2.49 37.43
C GLU A 140 -2.02 2.60 38.83
N GLU A 141 -1.66 3.63 39.59
CA GLU A 141 -2.20 3.88 40.94
C GLU A 141 -3.71 4.17 40.93
N GLU A 142 -4.20 4.93 39.95
CA GLU A 142 -5.61 5.25 39.80
C GLU A 142 -6.42 4.00 39.41
N VAL A 143 -5.91 3.21 38.47
CA VAL A 143 -6.51 1.91 38.09
C VAL A 143 -6.56 0.96 39.29
N TYR A 144 -5.48 0.88 40.08
CA TYR A 144 -5.45 0.05 41.28
C TYR A 144 -6.45 0.52 42.35
N ALA A 145 -6.56 1.84 42.56
CA ALA A 145 -7.49 2.42 43.53
C ALA A 145 -8.95 2.11 43.17
N ASP A 146 -9.31 2.22 41.88
CA ASP A 146 -10.65 1.92 41.39
C ASP A 146 -10.98 0.42 41.50
N VAL A 147 -10.06 -0.47 41.09
CA VAL A 147 -10.23 -1.91 41.25
C VAL A 147 -10.40 -2.30 42.72
N LEU A 148 -9.59 -1.72 43.62
CA LEU A 148 -9.68 -1.99 45.05
C LEU A 148 -11.01 -1.52 45.63
N ARG A 149 -11.51 -0.35 45.21
CA ARG A 149 -12.82 0.18 45.63
C ARG A 149 -13.93 -0.81 45.26
N GLU A 150 -13.95 -1.22 44.00
CA GLU A 150 -14.98 -2.13 43.47
C GLU A 150 -14.95 -3.51 44.15
N VAL A 151 -13.76 -4.08 44.33
CA VAL A 151 -13.59 -5.36 45.04
C VAL A 151 -14.06 -5.26 46.50
N MET A 152 -13.79 -4.14 47.17
CA MET A 152 -14.27 -3.92 48.54
C MET A 152 -15.78 -3.80 48.62
N GLU A 153 -16.43 -3.14 47.66
CA GLU A 153 -17.88 -3.06 47.57
C GLU A 153 -18.53 -4.43 47.36
N MET A 154 -18.01 -5.23 46.42
CA MET A 154 -18.46 -6.61 46.22
C MET A 154 -18.32 -7.46 47.48
N ARG A 155 -17.21 -7.32 48.22
CA ARG A 155 -16.99 -8.05 49.49
C ARG A 155 -17.95 -7.63 50.60
N ARG A 156 -18.40 -6.37 50.62
CA ARG A 156 -19.41 -5.87 51.57
C ARG A 156 -20.78 -6.40 51.21
N ALA A 157 -21.17 -6.35 49.94
CA ALA A 157 -22.43 -6.88 49.45
C ALA A 157 -22.58 -8.38 49.75
N ARG A 158 -21.49 -9.15 49.61
CA ARG A 158 -21.48 -10.59 49.90
C ARG A 158 -21.57 -10.94 51.38
N ARG A 159 -21.21 -10.02 52.29
CA ARG A 159 -21.33 -10.22 53.75
C ARG A 159 -22.74 -9.92 54.28
N ASN A 160 -23.51 -9.12 53.55
CA ASN A 160 -24.88 -8.73 53.92
C ASN A 160 -25.95 -9.63 53.26
N ARG A 161 -25.54 -10.75 52.65
CA ARG A 161 -26.39 -11.72 51.97
C ARG A 161 -26.27 -13.06 52.66
#